data_AF-A0A7W4YY52-F1
#
_entry.id   AF-A0A7W4YY52-F1
#
_cell.length_a   1.000
_cell.length_b   1.000
_cell.length_c   1.000
_cell.angle_alpha   90.00
_cell.angle_beta   90.00
_cell.angle_gamma   90.00
#
_symmetry.space_group_name_H-M   'P 1'
#
loop_
_entity.id
_entity.type
_entity.pdbx_description
1 polymer ?
#
loop_
_entity_poly.entity_id
_entity_poly.type
_entity_poly.pdbx_seq_one_letter_code
_entity_poly.pdbx_strand_id
1 'polypeptide(L)'
;MRLLPAQYVKPFLKGHKNDYRDAEAIAEAVQRPTMRPVPLKSAEQLDLQELHRVRRRRIGQRTAVINQIRAFLLECGLPVRQGLAGLREALPTLLSQRTDVLSPRMIHLIEDLAGDWQGLDERIGTLSRDITALARQDTGCRWLMGSQELG
;
A
#
# COMPACT_ATOMS: atom_id res chain seq x y z
N MET A 1 22.39 -7.86 16.85
CA MET A 1 21.41 -6.81 17.20
C MET A 1 20.08 -7.50 17.50
N ARG A 2 19.51 -7.33 18.70
CA ARG A 2 18.34 -8.08 19.19
C ARG A 2 17.17 -7.09 19.30
N LEU A 3 16.06 -7.34 18.60
CA LEU A 3 14.90 -6.46 18.60
C LEU A 3 13.78 -7.07 19.46
N LEU A 4 13.17 -6.24 20.31
CA LEU A 4 12.05 -6.62 21.16
C LEU A 4 10.71 -6.34 20.49
N PRO A 5 9.69 -7.18 20.70
CA PRO A 5 8.37 -6.96 20.11
C PRO A 5 7.66 -5.77 20.79
N ALA A 6 7.20 -4.82 19.97
CA ALA A 6 6.53 -3.57 20.39
C ALA A 6 5.26 -3.76 21.25
N GLN A 7 4.73 -4.98 21.33
CA GLN A 7 3.52 -5.29 22.09
C GLN A 7 3.74 -5.26 23.61
N TYR A 8 4.97 -5.42 24.09
CA TYR A 8 5.30 -5.40 25.53
C TYR A 8 5.61 -4.01 26.09
N VAL A 9 5.64 -2.97 25.25
CA VAL A 9 5.96 -1.58 25.66
C VAL A 9 4.70 -0.82 26.10
N LYS A 10 3.50 -1.34 25.80
CA LYS A 10 2.23 -0.63 26.05
C LYS A 10 1.86 -0.39 27.53
N PRO A 11 2.23 -1.22 28.54
CA PRO A 11 1.84 -0.92 29.92
C PRO A 11 2.68 0.19 30.59
N PHE A 12 3.82 0.58 30.02
CA PHE A 12 4.79 1.47 30.68
C PHE A 12 4.86 2.90 30.10
N LEU A 13 4.03 3.20 29.10
CA LEU A 13 3.91 4.54 28.51
C LEU A 13 3.05 5.45 29.41
N LYS A 14 3.63 5.95 30.51
CA LYS A 14 3.18 7.22 31.10
C LYS A 14 3.95 8.36 30.47
N GLY A 15 3.21 9.17 29.70
CA GLY A 15 3.47 10.55 29.29
C GLY A 15 4.92 11.05 29.23
N HIS A 16 5.26 11.54 28.03
CA HIS A 16 6.51 12.21 27.63
C HIS A 16 7.66 11.29 27.21
N LYS A 17 7.81 11.25 25.88
CA LYS A 17 8.90 10.69 25.08
C LYS A 17 10.26 11.00 25.73
N ASN A 18 10.95 9.96 26.20
CA ASN A 18 12.33 10.05 26.67
C ASN A 18 13.05 8.76 26.25
N ASP A 19 13.82 8.83 25.17
CA ASP A 19 14.53 7.69 24.55
C ASP A 19 15.45 6.96 25.55
N TYR A 20 15.83 7.62 26.65
CA TYR A 20 16.56 7.04 27.77
C TYR A 20 15.78 5.94 28.50
N ARG A 21 14.48 6.13 28.73
CA ARG A 21 13.62 5.15 29.41
C ARG A 21 13.29 3.95 28.53
N ASP A 22 13.20 4.17 27.22
CA ASP A 22 13.04 3.09 26.25
C ASP A 22 14.30 2.21 26.19
N ALA A 23 15.49 2.82 26.23
CA ALA A 23 16.76 2.09 26.30
C ALA A 23 16.88 1.29 27.61
N GLU A 24 16.45 1.85 28.74
CA GLU A 24 16.46 1.19 30.05
C GLU A 24 15.49 0.00 30.11
N ALA A 25 14.26 0.17 29.60
CA ALA A 25 13.28 -0.91 29.50
C ALA A 25 13.72 -2.05 28.57
N ILE A 26 14.41 -1.72 27.47
CA ILE A 26 15.03 -2.70 26.57
C ILE A 26 16.17 -3.44 27.26
N ALA A 27 17.03 -2.73 28.00
CA ALA A 27 18.15 -3.33 28.73
C ALA A 27 17.69 -4.26 29.85
N GLU A 28 16.62 -3.89 30.58
CA GLU A 28 16.03 -4.71 31.64
C GLU A 28 15.33 -5.95 31.07
N ALA A 29 14.62 -5.82 29.95
CA ALA A 29 13.98 -6.93 29.27
C ALA A 29 15.02 -7.97 28.79
N VAL A 30 16.14 -7.53 28.20
CA VAL A 30 17.25 -8.40 27.72
C VAL A 30 17.85 -9.29 28.82
N GLN A 31 17.77 -8.86 30.08
CA GLN A 31 18.31 -9.59 31.23
C GLN A 31 17.34 -10.62 31.83
N ARG A 32 16.06 -10.65 31.43
CA ARG A 32 15.07 -11.60 32.00
C ARG A 32 15.20 -13.00 31.36
N PRO A 33 15.42 -14.07 32.16
CA PRO A 33 15.61 -15.44 31.65
C PRO A 33 14.43 -16.01 30.85
N THR A 34 13.23 -15.48 31.04
CA THR A 34 12.00 -15.88 30.36
C THR A 34 11.81 -15.24 28.99
N MET A 35 12.71 -14.34 28.58
CA MET A 35 12.56 -13.61 27.32
C MET A 35 13.06 -14.41 26.12
N ARG A 36 12.12 -15.00 25.38
CA ARG A 36 12.43 -15.70 24.13
C ARG A 36 12.93 -14.68 23.09
N PRO A 37 14.11 -14.89 22.48
CA PRO A 37 14.58 -14.02 21.39
C PRO A 37 13.57 -14.01 20.24
N VAL A 38 13.18 -12.81 19.79
CA VAL A 38 12.50 -12.66 18.50
C VAL A 38 13.53 -12.99 17.42
N PRO A 39 13.29 -13.98 16.55
CA PRO A 39 14.18 -14.24 15.44
C PRO A 39 14.27 -12.98 14.57
N LEU A 40 15.49 -12.63 14.16
CA LEU A 40 15.70 -11.62 13.12
C LEU A 40 14.88 -12.05 11.90
N LYS A 41 14.16 -11.10 11.29
CA LYS A 41 13.40 -11.38 10.06
C LYS A 41 14.34 -12.01 9.04
N SER A 42 13.94 -13.13 8.45
CA SER A 42 14.69 -13.71 7.33
C SER A 42 14.74 -12.71 6.17
N ALA A 43 15.71 -12.86 5.26
CA ALA A 43 15.79 -12.03 4.05
C ALA A 43 14.46 -12.06 3.28
N GLU A 44 13.86 -13.24 3.15
CA GLU A 44 12.56 -13.45 2.48
C GLU A 44 11.41 -12.69 3.17
N GLN A 45 11.40 -12.63 4.51
CA GLN A 45 10.39 -11.86 5.25
C GLN A 45 10.57 -10.34 5.09
N LEU A 46 11.80 -9.86 4.94
CA LEU A 46 12.09 -8.46 4.62
C LEU A 46 11.65 -8.13 3.18
N ASP A 47 11.96 -9.01 2.23
CA ASP A 47 11.56 -8.85 0.82
C ASP A 47 10.04 -8.79 0.69
N LEU A 48 9.32 -9.70 1.34
CA LEU A 48 7.86 -9.71 1.36
C LEU A 48 7.29 -8.40 1.94
N GLN A 49 7.86 -7.91 3.05
CA GLN A 49 7.45 -6.64 3.66
C GLN A 49 7.66 -5.46 2.70
N GLU A 50 8.80 -5.38 2.05
CA GLU A 50 9.11 -4.28 1.12
C GLU A 50 8.23 -4.36 -0.14
N LEU A 51 7.97 -5.55 -0.68
CA LEU A 51 7.02 -5.74 -1.78
C LEU A 51 5.63 -5.23 -1.41
N HIS A 52 5.11 -5.57 -0.22
CA HIS A 52 3.84 -5.05 0.27
C HIS A 52 3.85 -3.52 0.38
N ARG A 53 4.93 -2.94 0.90
CA ARG A 53 5.08 -1.49 1.06
C ARG A 53 5.08 -0.77 -0.29
N VAL A 54 5.84 -1.26 -1.26
CA VAL A 54 5.87 -0.70 -2.61
C VAL A 54 4.50 -0.84 -3.27
N ARG A 55 3.86 -2.02 -3.19
CA ARG A 55 2.50 -2.24 -3.73
C ARG A 55 1.50 -1.25 -3.16
N ARG A 56 1.49 -1.03 -1.83
CA ARG A 56 0.60 -0.06 -1.19
C ARG A 56 0.84 1.36 -1.70
N ARG A 57 2.10 1.77 -1.85
CA ARG A 57 2.45 3.08 -2.42
C ARG A 57 1.92 3.23 -3.85
N ARG A 58 2.07 2.19 -4.70
CA ARG A 58 1.57 2.22 -6.08
C ARG A 58 0.05 2.29 -6.15
N ILE A 59 -0.67 1.59 -5.26
CA ILE A 59 -2.14 1.71 -5.17
C ILE A 59 -2.55 3.15 -4.82
N GLY A 60 -1.82 3.81 -3.92
CA GLY A 60 -2.03 5.22 -3.60
C GLY A 60 -1.83 6.13 -4.82
N GLN A 61 -0.74 5.93 -5.57
CA GLN A 61 -0.45 6.66 -6.81
C GLN A 61 -1.55 6.47 -7.86
N ARG A 62 -1.99 5.22 -8.08
CA ARG A 62 -3.09 4.90 -8.99
C ARG A 62 -4.36 5.66 -8.61
N THR A 63 -4.69 5.67 -7.32
CA THR A 63 -5.88 6.37 -6.82
C THR A 63 -5.78 7.87 -7.05
N ALA A 64 -4.58 8.46 -6.87
CA ALA A 64 -4.35 9.87 -7.16
C ALA A 64 -4.54 10.21 -8.65
N VAL A 65 -3.97 9.41 -9.56
CA VAL A 65 -4.13 9.60 -11.02
C VAL A 65 -5.60 9.51 -11.43
N ILE A 66 -6.33 8.50 -10.94
CA ILE A 66 -7.77 8.34 -11.22
C ILE A 66 -8.56 9.56 -10.74
N ASN A 67 -8.27 10.05 -9.53
CA ASN A 67 -8.96 11.22 -9.01
C ASN A 67 -8.61 12.49 -9.78
N GLN A 68 -7.37 12.61 -10.27
CA GLN A 68 -6.95 13.73 -11.12
C GLN A 68 -7.69 13.73 -12.46
N ILE A 69 -7.76 12.60 -13.15
CA ILE A 69 -8.54 12.46 -14.40
C ILE A 69 -10.01 12.84 -14.14
N ARG A 70 -10.59 12.34 -13.05
CA ARG A 70 -11.98 12.65 -12.68
C ARG A 70 -12.19 14.13 -12.39
N ALA A 71 -11.23 14.79 -11.75
CA ALA A 71 -11.30 16.24 -11.49
C ALA A 71 -11.31 17.03 -12.80
N PHE A 72 -10.43 16.70 -13.75
CA PHE A 72 -10.41 17.36 -15.06
C PHE A 72 -11.71 17.16 -15.84
N LEU A 73 -12.24 15.94 -15.85
CA LEU A 73 -13.53 15.66 -16.49
C LEU A 73 -14.67 16.45 -15.84
N LEU A 74 -14.68 16.55 -14.51
CA LEU A 74 -15.68 17.34 -13.77
C LEU A 74 -15.58 18.84 -14.08
N GLU A 75 -14.37 19.40 -14.14
CA GLU A 75 -14.12 20.80 -14.51
C GLU A 75 -14.63 21.11 -15.94
N CYS A 76 -14.57 20.13 -16.83
CA CYS A 76 -15.13 20.21 -18.18
C CYS A 76 -16.64 19.89 -18.23
N GLY A 77 -17.33 19.70 -17.09
CA GLY A 77 -18.76 19.42 -17.06
C GLY A 77 -19.15 17.98 -17.43
N LEU A 78 -18.19 17.04 -17.38
CA LEU A 78 -18.38 15.61 -17.63
C LEU A 78 -18.25 14.82 -16.32
N PRO A 79 -19.32 14.75 -15.49
CA PRO A 79 -19.26 14.05 -14.22
C PRO A 79 -19.11 12.54 -14.42
N VAL A 80 -18.08 11.95 -13.80
CA VAL A 80 -17.84 10.49 -13.82
C VAL A 80 -18.06 9.89 -12.43
N ARG A 81 -18.73 8.73 -12.39
CA ARG A 81 -18.96 7.95 -11.17
C ARG A 81 -17.67 7.73 -10.39
N GLN A 82 -17.78 7.74 -9.06
CA GLN A 82 -16.64 7.51 -8.18
C GLN A 82 -16.05 6.11 -8.32
N GLY A 83 -14.72 6.05 -8.26
CA GLY A 83 -13.95 4.81 -8.21
C GLY A 83 -13.38 4.39 -9.56
N LEU A 84 -12.59 3.31 -9.50
CA LEU A 84 -11.87 2.75 -10.64
C LEU A 84 -12.82 2.29 -11.77
N ALA A 85 -13.85 1.53 -11.42
CA ALA A 85 -14.76 0.92 -12.39
C ALA A 85 -15.50 1.97 -13.24
N GLY A 86 -16.03 3.01 -12.59
CA GLY A 86 -16.76 4.08 -13.27
C GLY A 86 -15.89 4.83 -14.29
N LEU A 87 -14.64 5.12 -13.94
CA LEU A 87 -13.71 5.74 -14.89
C LEU A 87 -13.31 4.78 -16.00
N ARG A 88 -13.10 3.48 -15.70
CA ARG A 88 -12.69 2.47 -16.69
C ARG A 88 -13.75 2.24 -17.77
N GLU A 89 -15.02 2.35 -17.40
CA GLU A 89 -16.15 2.24 -18.31
C GLU A 89 -16.36 3.54 -19.11
N ALA A 90 -16.28 4.70 -18.48
CA ALA A 90 -16.59 5.98 -19.12
C ALA A 90 -15.48 6.48 -20.06
N LEU A 91 -14.21 6.28 -19.70
CA LEU A 91 -13.09 6.93 -20.36
C LEU A 91 -12.96 6.62 -21.86
N PRO A 92 -13.08 5.35 -22.33
CA PRO A 92 -13.00 5.04 -23.76
C PRO A 92 -14.09 5.73 -24.58
N THR A 93 -15.31 5.78 -24.05
CA THR A 93 -16.45 6.43 -24.70
C THR A 93 -16.25 7.94 -24.78
N LEU A 94 -15.80 8.57 -23.69
CA LEU A 94 -15.56 10.02 -23.63
C LEU A 94 -14.45 10.47 -24.60
N LEU A 95 -13.38 9.68 -24.73
CA LEU A 95 -12.27 9.98 -25.65
C LEU A 95 -12.67 9.73 -27.12
N SER A 96 -13.50 8.72 -27.38
CA SER A 96 -13.94 8.37 -28.75
C SER A 96 -14.98 9.34 -29.31
N GLN A 97 -15.85 9.90 -28.47
CA GLN A 97 -16.95 10.75 -28.91
C GLN A 97 -16.53 12.16 -29.35
N ARG A 98 -15.23 12.52 -29.27
CA ARG A 98 -14.70 13.86 -29.57
C ARG A 98 -15.70 14.96 -29.18
N THR A 99 -16.05 14.99 -27.90
CA THR A 99 -16.97 15.99 -27.37
C THR A 99 -16.37 17.38 -27.60
N ASP A 100 -17.13 18.30 -28.19
CA ASP A 100 -16.75 19.72 -28.39
C ASP A 100 -16.30 20.41 -27.08
N VAL A 101 -16.68 19.80 -25.96
CA VAL A 101 -16.41 20.20 -24.58
C VAL A 101 -14.93 20.03 -24.19
N LEU A 102 -14.20 19.06 -24.76
CA LEU A 102 -12.80 18.82 -24.44
C LEU A 102 -11.88 19.37 -25.54
N SER A 103 -11.02 20.32 -25.16
CA SER A 103 -9.99 20.80 -26.08
C SER A 103 -9.02 19.66 -26.47
N PRO A 104 -8.41 19.69 -27.66
CA PRO A 104 -7.42 18.68 -28.06
C PRO A 104 -6.28 18.53 -27.05
N ARG A 105 -5.82 19.62 -26.43
CA ARG A 105 -4.77 19.56 -25.39
C ARG A 105 -5.21 18.79 -24.15
N MET A 106 -6.47 18.97 -23.73
CA MET A 106 -7.03 18.25 -22.58
C MET A 106 -7.17 16.76 -22.89
N ILE A 107 -7.57 16.39 -24.11
CA ILE A 107 -7.66 15.00 -24.55
C ILE A 107 -6.29 14.32 -24.41
N HIS A 108 -5.23 14.90 -24.98
CA HIS A 108 -3.88 14.33 -24.89
C HIS A 108 -3.42 14.19 -23.42
N LEU A 109 -3.68 15.21 -22.59
CA LEU A 109 -3.33 15.15 -21.16
C LEU A 109 -4.05 14.00 -20.43
N ILE A 110 -5.33 13.79 -20.74
CA ILE A 110 -6.12 12.69 -20.17
C ILE A 110 -5.63 11.34 -20.68
N GLU A 111 -5.25 11.24 -21.96
CA GLU A 111 -4.66 10.03 -22.55
C GLU A 111 -3.32 9.67 -21.89
N ASP A 112 -2.45 10.65 -21.67
CA ASP A 112 -1.17 10.44 -20.96
C ASP A 112 -1.40 9.92 -19.53
N LEU A 113 -2.33 10.54 -18.78
CA LEU A 113 -2.71 10.09 -17.44
C LEU A 113 -3.36 8.69 -17.45
N ALA A 114 -4.11 8.36 -18.50
CA ALA A 114 -4.68 7.02 -18.68
C ALA A 114 -3.57 5.99 -18.91
N GLY A 115 -2.54 6.34 -19.67
CA GLY A 115 -1.33 5.53 -19.84
C GLY A 115 -0.60 5.30 -18.52
N ASP A 116 -0.40 6.36 -17.72
CA ASP A 116 0.18 6.25 -16.37
C ASP A 116 -0.62 5.32 -15.47
N TRP A 117 -1.95 5.42 -15.50
CA TRP A 117 -2.83 4.53 -14.76
C TRP A 117 -2.67 3.07 -15.23
N GLN A 118 -2.68 2.79 -16.53
CA GLN A 118 -2.47 1.44 -17.05
C GLN A 118 -1.13 0.86 -16.59
N GLY A 119 -0.04 1.63 -16.72
CA GLY A 119 1.28 1.20 -16.25
C GLY A 119 1.33 0.96 -14.74
N LEU A 120 0.59 1.74 -13.94
CA LEU A 120 0.46 1.49 -12.50
C LEU A 120 -0.31 0.20 -12.21
N ASP A 121 -1.39 -0.08 -12.94
CA ASP A 121 -2.17 -1.33 -12.80
C ASP A 121 -1.30 -2.56 -13.10
N GLU A 122 -0.52 -2.52 -14.17
CA GLU A 122 0.40 -3.61 -14.54
C GLU A 122 1.44 -3.86 -13.45
N ARG A 123 2.10 -2.81 -12.96
CA ARG A 123 3.13 -2.90 -11.92
C ARG A 123 2.56 -3.39 -10.60
N ILE A 124 1.35 -2.95 -10.22
CA ILE A 124 0.63 -3.48 -9.06
C ILE A 124 0.32 -4.97 -9.26
N GLY A 125 -0.09 -5.37 -10.47
CA GLY A 125 -0.33 -6.76 -10.83
C GLY A 125 0.91 -7.64 -10.66
N THR A 126 2.06 -7.19 -11.16
CA THR A 126 3.34 -7.89 -10.99
C THR A 126 3.71 -8.05 -9.52
N LEU A 127 3.71 -6.96 -8.74
CA LEU A 127 3.99 -7.03 -7.31
C LEU A 127 3.02 -7.95 -6.55
N SER A 128 1.74 -7.98 -6.96
CA SER A 128 0.74 -8.86 -6.35
C SER A 128 1.03 -10.34 -6.63
N ARG A 129 1.50 -10.66 -7.83
CA ARG A 129 1.93 -12.02 -8.19
C ARG A 129 3.17 -12.43 -7.40
N ASP A 130 4.17 -11.55 -7.30
CA ASP A 130 5.41 -11.82 -6.56
C ASP A 130 5.14 -12.09 -5.08
N ILE A 131 4.31 -11.25 -4.44
CA ILE A 131 3.85 -11.45 -3.06
C ILE A 131 3.17 -12.81 -2.91
N THR A 132 2.29 -13.18 -3.85
CA THR A 132 1.57 -14.46 -3.79
C THR A 132 2.50 -15.65 -3.98
N ALA A 133 3.51 -15.53 -4.84
CA ALA A 133 4.51 -16.57 -5.08
C ALA A 133 5.37 -16.81 -3.84
N LEU A 134 5.89 -15.74 -3.22
CA LEU A 134 6.68 -15.81 -2.00
C LEU A 134 5.87 -16.34 -0.81
N ALA A 135 4.62 -15.89 -0.65
CA ALA A 135 3.74 -16.38 0.42
C ALA A 135 3.40 -17.87 0.29
N ARG A 136 3.47 -18.46 -0.91
CA ARG A 136 3.27 -19.90 -1.14
C ARG A 136 4.53 -20.72 -0.86
N GLN A 137 5.71 -20.15 -1.03
CA GLN A 137 7.00 -20.80 -0.77
C GLN A 137 7.33 -20.84 0.73
N ASP A 138 6.90 -19.81 1.47
CA ASP A 138 7.01 -19.80 2.93
C ASP A 138 5.94 -20.70 3.56
N THR A 139 6.27 -21.98 3.68
CA THR A 139 5.44 -23.01 4.32
C THR A 139 5.09 -22.69 5.79
N GLY A 140 5.72 -21.65 6.39
CA GLY A 140 5.41 -21.09 7.71
C GLY A 140 4.32 -20.01 7.73
N CYS A 141 3.92 -19.44 6.59
CA CYS A 141 2.92 -18.36 6.51
C CYS A 141 1.45 -18.81 6.64
N ARG A 142 1.18 -20.10 6.90
CA ARG A 142 -0.21 -20.57 7.14
C ARG A 142 -0.83 -20.07 8.45
N TRP A 143 -0.02 -19.62 9.42
CA TRP A 143 -0.51 -19.17 10.72
C TRP A 143 -0.99 -17.71 10.79
N LEU A 144 -0.66 -16.87 9.80
CA LEU A 144 -1.04 -15.44 9.79
C LEU A 144 -2.26 -15.13 8.91
N MET A 145 -2.77 -16.09 8.13
CA MET A 145 -4.02 -15.92 7.36
C MET A 145 -5.28 -16.31 8.14
N GLY A 146 -5.14 -16.89 9.35
CA GLY A 146 -6.28 -17.34 10.18
C GLY A 146 -6.71 -16.38 11.30
N SER A 147 -6.07 -15.21 11.46
CA SER A 147 -6.32 -14.30 12.58
C SER A 147 -6.70 -12.88 12.13
N GLN A 148 -7.59 -12.78 11.13
CA GLN A 148 -8.40 -11.58 10.87
C GLN A 148 -9.91 -11.82 10.95
N GLU A 149 -10.34 -12.98 11.47
CA GLU A 149 -11.73 -13.20 11.88
C GLU A 149 -11.75 -13.46 13.40
N LEU A 150 -11.90 -12.39 14.17
CA LEU A 150 -12.50 -12.31 15.52
C LEU A 150 -11.99 -11.04 16.20
N GLY A 151 -12.88 -10.04 16.25
CA GLY A 151 -12.68 -8.74 16.90
C GLY A 151 -13.72 -7.74 16.44
#